data_AF-A0A227J2I0-F1
#
_entry.id   AF-A0A227J2I0-F1
#
_cell.length_a   1.000
_cell.length_b   1.000
_cell.length_c   1.000
_cell.angle_alpha   90.00
_cell.angle_beta   90.00
_cell.angle_gamma   90.00
#
_symmetry.space_group_name_H-M   'P 1'
#
loop_
_entity.id
_entity.type
_entity.pdbx_description
1 polymer ?
#
loop_
_entity_poly.entity_id
_entity_poly.type
_entity_poly.pdbx_seq_one_letter_code
_entity_poly.pdbx_strand_id
1 'polypeptide(L)'
;DNPLLQGQLTLSAPKREENVLYVGNLEKVYAVENQAGIALHEQVENLGSSDIGDLAYPPILIYPDGKVVHPHHGSWLTTQYYLPPLTMVYIPFDEFEKSQMDKD
;
A
#
# COMPACT_ATOMS: atom_id res chain seq x y z
N ASP A 1 -9.87 13.23 21.99
CA ASP A 1 -8.49 13.72 22.12
C ASP A 1 -8.36 15.17 21.66
N ASN A 2 -7.64 16.00 22.42
CA ASN A 2 -7.30 17.38 22.09
C ASN A 2 -5.91 17.69 22.68
N PRO A 3 -4.82 17.36 21.97
CA PRO A 3 -3.47 17.52 22.51
C PRO A 3 -3.12 18.99 22.67
N LEU A 4 -2.45 19.32 23.79
CA LEU A 4 -1.89 20.65 23.99
C LEU A 4 -0.69 20.84 23.05
N LEU A 5 -0.76 21.87 22.21
CA LEU A 5 0.29 22.19 21.26
C LEU A 5 1.26 23.21 21.88
N GLN A 6 2.57 22.94 21.77
CA GLN A 6 3.64 23.83 22.25
C GLN A 6 4.78 23.90 21.22
N GLY A 7 5.50 25.02 21.20
CA GLY A 7 6.60 25.25 20.26
C GLY A 7 6.14 25.71 18.87
N GLN A 8 7.04 25.59 17.89
CA GLN A 8 6.76 25.96 16.50
C GLN A 8 6.32 24.74 15.69
N LEU A 9 5.19 24.86 14.99
CA LEU A 9 4.58 23.79 14.23
C LEU A 9 4.45 24.18 12.75
N THR A 10 4.42 23.17 11.89
CA THR A 10 4.17 23.32 10.46
C THR A 10 3.03 22.40 10.05
N LEU A 11 2.12 22.92 9.22
CA LEU A 11 1.03 22.15 8.61
C LEU A 11 1.27 22.03 7.12
N SER A 12 1.29 20.79 6.61
CA SER A 12 1.29 20.51 5.18
C SER A 12 -0.11 20.06 4.76
N ALA A 13 -0.72 20.78 3.82
CA ALA A 13 -2.06 20.50 3.29
C ALA A 13 -2.05 20.65 1.76
N PRO A 14 -1.50 19.66 1.03
CA PRO A 14 -1.49 19.68 -0.43
C PRO A 14 -2.92 19.61 -0.99
N LYS A 15 -3.06 19.93 -2.28
CA LYS A 15 -4.34 19.71 -2.98
C LYS A 15 -4.65 18.21 -2.99
N ARG A 16 -5.95 17.90 -2.94
CA ARG A 16 -6.41 16.52 -3.08
C ARG A 16 -6.15 16.05 -4.51
N GLU A 17 -5.46 14.93 -4.63
CA GLU A 17 -5.33 14.16 -5.87
C GLU A 17 -6.23 12.93 -5.76
N GLU A 18 -6.86 12.49 -6.85
CA GLU A 18 -7.87 11.41 -6.85
C GLU A 18 -7.29 10.01 -7.12
N ASN A 19 -5.98 9.85 -6.99
CA ASN A 19 -5.23 8.63 -7.24
C ASN A 19 -4.94 7.82 -5.97
N VAL A 20 -4.84 6.51 -6.14
CA VAL A 20 -4.23 5.56 -5.21
C VAL A 20 -2.78 5.34 -5.65
N LEU A 21 -1.87 5.26 -4.69
CA LEU A 21 -0.44 5.08 -4.93
C LEU A 21 -0.07 3.63 -4.67
N TYR A 22 0.55 2.95 -5.64
CA TYR A 22 1.12 1.62 -5.46
C TYR A 22 2.64 1.77 -5.35
N VAL A 23 3.20 1.25 -4.26
CA VAL A 23 4.60 1.43 -3.87
C VAL A 23 5.18 0.14 -3.30
N GLY A 24 6.51 0.00 -3.23
CA GLY A 24 7.17 -1.15 -2.61
C GLY A 24 7.88 -2.03 -3.64
N ASN A 25 7.67 -3.34 -3.57
CA ASN A 25 8.24 -4.34 -4.48
C ASN A 25 7.56 -4.31 -5.86
N LEU A 26 7.81 -3.22 -6.58
CA LEU A 26 7.25 -2.90 -7.89
C LEU A 26 8.37 -2.30 -8.75
N GLU A 27 8.30 -2.43 -10.07
CA GLU A 27 9.26 -1.80 -11.00
C GLU A 27 9.34 -0.28 -10.83
N LYS A 28 8.23 0.35 -10.41
CA LYS A 28 8.09 1.80 -10.17
C LYS A 28 6.92 2.10 -9.25
N VAL A 29 6.80 3.37 -8.86
CA VAL A 29 5.58 3.89 -8.22
C VAL A 29 4.50 4.07 -9.27
N TYR A 30 3.30 3.54 -9.01
CA TYR A 30 2.12 3.77 -9.84
C TYR A 30 1.14 4.69 -9.14
N ALA A 31 0.66 5.69 -9.87
CA ALA A 31 -0.46 6.53 -9.47
C ALA A 31 -1.65 6.14 -10.35
N VAL A 32 -2.63 5.46 -9.76
CA VAL A 32 -3.79 4.94 -10.48
C VAL A 32 -5.03 5.67 -9.98
N GLU A 33 -5.90 6.13 -10.87
CA GLU A 33 -7.20 6.67 -10.46
C GLU A 33 -7.97 5.64 -9.64
N ASN A 34 -8.78 6.12 -8.68
CA ASN A 34 -9.53 5.23 -7.81
C ASN A 34 -10.42 4.25 -8.59
N GLN A 35 -10.16 2.96 -8.45
CA GLN A 35 -10.89 1.87 -9.08
C GLN A 35 -11.97 1.32 -8.14
N ALA A 36 -13.02 2.11 -7.93
CA ALA A 36 -14.13 1.73 -7.04
C ALA A 36 -14.80 0.42 -7.49
N GLY A 37 -14.95 -0.53 -6.55
CA GLY A 37 -15.62 -1.82 -6.80
C GLY A 37 -14.73 -2.90 -7.42
N ILE A 38 -13.47 -2.59 -7.74
CA ILE A 38 -12.49 -3.58 -8.20
C ILE A 38 -11.79 -4.20 -6.98
N ALA A 39 -11.63 -5.53 -6.97
CA ALA A 39 -10.93 -6.22 -5.88
C ALA A 39 -9.44 -5.85 -5.87
N LEU A 40 -8.82 -5.75 -4.70
CA LEU A 40 -7.44 -5.26 -4.57
C LEU A 40 -6.44 -6.09 -5.40
N HIS A 41 -6.62 -7.41 -5.45
CA HIS A 41 -5.83 -8.29 -6.31
C HIS A 41 -5.91 -7.92 -7.79
N GLU A 42 -7.12 -7.73 -8.31
CA GLU A 42 -7.33 -7.35 -9.71
C GLU A 42 -6.75 -5.96 -10.00
N GLN A 43 -6.84 -5.00 -9.07
CA GLN A 43 -6.19 -3.70 -9.23
C GLN A 43 -4.66 -3.83 -9.35
N VAL A 44 -4.05 -4.75 -8.61
CA VAL A 44 -2.61 -5.01 -8.65
C VAL A 44 -2.22 -5.75 -9.93
N GLU A 45 -2.99 -6.75 -10.37
CA GLU A 45 -2.79 -7.41 -11.68
C GLU A 45 -2.87 -6.40 -12.84
N ASN A 46 -3.80 -5.44 -12.76
CA ASN A 46 -3.98 -4.39 -13.76
C ASN A 46 -2.79 -3.43 -13.87
N LEU A 47 -1.85 -3.42 -12.92
CA LEU A 47 -0.59 -2.67 -13.05
C LEU A 47 0.30 -3.23 -14.17
N GLY A 48 0.06 -4.47 -14.60
CA GLY A 48 0.73 -5.09 -15.74
C GLY A 48 2.22 -5.37 -15.53
N SER A 49 2.68 -5.35 -14.28
CA SER A 49 4.07 -5.69 -13.95
C SER A 49 4.18 -7.20 -13.83
N SER A 50 4.98 -7.81 -14.71
CA SER A 50 5.30 -9.25 -14.69
C SER A 50 6.10 -9.67 -13.46
N ASP A 51 6.67 -8.70 -12.73
CA ASP A 51 7.55 -8.89 -11.58
C ASP A 51 6.79 -8.91 -10.26
N ILE A 52 5.51 -8.53 -10.28
CA ILE A 52 4.57 -8.86 -9.21
C ILE A 52 4.23 -10.34 -9.39
N GLY A 53 5.14 -11.21 -8.98
CA GLY A 53 4.88 -12.65 -8.91
C GLY A 53 3.62 -12.94 -8.09
N ASP A 54 3.19 -14.21 -8.03
CA ASP A 54 2.11 -14.64 -7.11
C ASP A 54 2.37 -14.01 -5.73
N LEU A 55 1.59 -12.98 -5.39
CA LEU A 55 1.86 -12.13 -4.22
C LEU A 55 1.84 -13.00 -2.97
N ALA A 56 3.02 -13.48 -2.56
CA ALA A 56 3.20 -14.38 -1.44
C ALA A 56 2.71 -13.72 -0.13
N TYR A 57 2.70 -12.38 -0.12
CA TYR A 57 2.29 -11.56 1.00
C TYR A 57 1.18 -10.57 0.61
N PRO A 58 0.19 -10.35 1.48
CA PRO A 58 -0.85 -9.37 1.27
C PRO A 58 -0.26 -7.95 1.20
N PRO A 59 -0.76 -7.09 0.29
CA PRO A 59 -0.44 -5.67 0.31
C PRO A 59 -0.82 -5.03 1.64
N ILE A 60 -0.07 -4.02 2.08
CA ILE A 60 -0.38 -3.21 3.26
C ILE A 60 -1.07 -1.94 2.80
N LEU A 61 -2.19 -1.58 3.43
CA LEU A 61 -2.94 -0.36 3.12
C LEU A 61 -2.58 0.73 4.11
N ILE A 62 -2.12 1.88 3.61
CA ILE A 62 -1.81 3.06 4.42
C ILE A 62 -2.74 4.18 3.97
N TYR A 63 -3.71 4.52 4.82
CA TYR A 63 -4.70 5.54 4.55
C TYR A 63 -4.13 6.96 4.72
N PRO A 64 -4.76 8.00 4.14
CA PRO A 64 -4.25 9.38 4.19
C PRO A 64 -4.11 9.98 5.60
N ASP A 65 -4.83 9.44 6.57
CA ASP A 65 -4.74 9.83 7.98
C ASP A 65 -3.60 9.12 8.73
N GLY A 66 -2.83 8.27 8.03
CA GLY A 66 -1.76 7.46 8.59
C GLY A 66 -2.21 6.14 9.18
N LYS A 67 -3.51 5.80 9.13
CA LYS A 67 -4.00 4.50 9.60
C LYS A 67 -3.45 3.39 8.69
N VAL A 68 -2.82 2.40 9.32
CA VAL A 68 -2.30 1.21 8.63
C VAL A 68 -3.28 0.06 8.82
N VAL A 69 -3.61 -0.62 7.72
CA VAL A 69 -4.39 -1.85 7.72
C VAL A 69 -3.57 -2.94 7.06
N HIS A 70 -3.52 -4.09 7.73
CA HIS A 70 -2.90 -5.31 7.22
C HIS A 70 -4.04 -6.26 6.79
N PRO A 71 -4.37 -6.31 5.50
CA PRO A 71 -5.24 -7.34 4.94
C PRO A 71 -4.80 -8.74 5.40
N HIS A 72 -5.76 -9.59 5.78
CA HIS A 72 -5.46 -10.96 6.15
C HIS A 72 -5.00 -11.77 4.93
N HIS A 73 -4.01 -12.66 5.14
CA HIS A 73 -3.58 -13.62 4.13
C HIS A 73 -4.80 -14.39 3.57
N GLY A 74 -4.90 -14.46 2.23
CA GLY A 74 -6.01 -15.08 1.51
C GLY A 74 -7.29 -14.23 1.38
N SER A 75 -7.68 -13.46 2.41
CA SER A 75 -8.89 -12.63 2.37
C SER A 75 -8.79 -11.50 1.33
N TRP A 76 -7.59 -10.94 1.16
CA TRP A 76 -7.37 -9.78 0.30
C TRP A 76 -7.56 -10.05 -1.20
N LEU A 77 -7.50 -11.33 -1.61
CA LEU A 77 -7.74 -11.76 -2.98
C LEU A 77 -9.17 -11.46 -3.46
N THR A 78 -10.13 -11.52 -2.53
CA THR A 78 -11.57 -11.37 -2.84
C THR A 78 -12.18 -10.15 -2.17
N THR A 79 -11.49 -9.54 -1.20
CA THR A 79 -11.98 -8.39 -0.47
C THR A 79 -11.85 -7.13 -1.30
N GLN A 80 -12.98 -6.46 -1.52
CA GLN A 80 -13.01 -5.11 -2.05
C GLN A 80 -12.71 -4.14 -0.91
N TYR A 81 -11.53 -3.53 -0.97
CA TYR A 81 -11.18 -2.45 -0.04
C TYR A 81 -11.67 -1.14 -0.62
N TYR A 82 -12.34 -0.34 0.20
CA TYR A 82 -12.52 1.07 -0.12
C TYR A 82 -11.17 1.78 0.04
N LEU A 83 -10.60 2.21 -1.07
CA LEU A 83 -9.35 2.96 -1.12
C LEU A 83 -9.70 4.43 -1.36
N PRO A 84 -9.79 5.30 -0.33
CA PRO A 84 -9.94 6.73 -0.55
C PRO A 84 -8.70 7.26 -1.30
N PRO A 85 -8.81 8.43 -1.95
CA PRO A 85 -7.67 9.00 -2.64
C PRO A 85 -6.47 9.23 -1.71
N LEU A 86 -5.28 9.17 -2.27
CA LEU A 86 -3.99 9.19 -1.60
C LEU A 86 -3.72 7.99 -0.67
N THR A 87 -4.55 6.94 -0.73
CA THR A 87 -4.19 5.66 -0.09
C THR A 87 -2.93 5.12 -0.75
N MET A 88 -1.98 4.68 0.06
CA MET A 88 -0.82 3.92 -0.41
C MET A 88 -1.08 2.43 -0.24
N VAL A 89 -1.02 1.69 -1.34
CA VAL A 89 -0.98 0.23 -1.38
C VAL A 89 0.48 -0.17 -1.45
N TYR A 90 1.03 -0.59 -0.31
CA TYR A 90 2.41 -1.02 -0.19
C TYR A 90 2.53 -2.52 -0.46
N ILE A 91 3.27 -2.88 -1.50
CA ILE A 91 3.61 -4.26 -1.82
C ILE A 91 4.91 -4.60 -1.07
N PRO A 92 4.87 -5.49 -0.07
CA PRO A 92 6.07 -5.86 0.67
C PRO A 92 7.05 -6.62 -0.23
N PHE A 93 8.34 -6.47 0.06
CA PHE A 93 9.36 -7.37 -0.45
C PHE A 93 9.23 -8.71 0.27
N ASP A 94 9.52 -9.80 -0.44
CA ASP A 94 9.63 -11.10 0.21
C ASP A 94 10.67 -11.03 1.34
N GLU A 95 10.44 -11.77 2.43
CA GLU A 95 11.54 -12.02 3.36
C GLU A 95 12.69 -12.64 2.57
N PHE A 96 13.85 -11.97 2.54
CA PHE A 96 15.05 -12.55 1.95
C PHE A 96 15.19 -13.98 2.48
N GLU A 97 15.32 -14.96 1.59
CA GLU A 97 15.74 -16.29 2.02
C GLU A 97 17.02 -16.10 2.84
N LYS A 98 16.96 -16.43 4.13
CA LYS A 98 18.16 -16.40 4.98
C LYS A 98 19.17 -17.32 4.32
N SER A 99 20.23 -16.75 3.78
CA SER A 99 21.29 -17.54 3.17
C SER A 99 21.87 -18.43 4.27
N GLN A 100 22.30 -19.65 3.93
CA GLN A 100 23.08 -20.46 4.88
C GLN A 100 24.40 -19.76 5.27
N MET A 101 24.82 -18.73 4.51
CA MET A 101 25.97 -17.87 4.81
C MET A 101 25.66 -16.76 5.84
N ASP A 102 24.38 -16.47 6.13
CA ASP A 102 23.98 -15.51 7.18
C ASP A 102 24.02 -16.14 8.59
N LYS A 103 24.57 -17.34 8.72
CA LYS A 103 24.70 -18.12 9.96
C LYS A 103 26.12 -18.11 10.55
N ASP A 104 26.99 -17.20 10.11
CA ASP A 104 28.34 -17.04 10.68
C ASP A 104 28.35 -16.04 11.84
#